data_AF-A0A3E1HI32-F1
#
_entry.id   AF-A0A3E1HI32-F1
#
_cell.length_a   1.000
_cell.length_b   1.000
_cell.length_c   1.000
_cell.angle_alpha   90.00
_cell.angle_beta   90.00
_cell.angle_gamma   90.00
#
_symmetry.space_group_name_H-M   'P 1'
#
loop_
_entity.id
_entity.type
_entity.pdbx_description
1 polymer ?
#
loop_
_entity_poly.entity_id
_entity_poly.type
_entity_poly.pdbx_seq_one_letter_code
_entity_poly.pdbx_strand_id
1 'polypeptide(L)'
;RAETIPAVTKLLRIEQIKKDARARPQPERNDHVGQRELKEWQAQRDEQIKAVEDTTIGPREVPGLKVHLCSLVAPDSPAGKEWMPVYIHSKLMIVNDVFTTHGSANINTRSMMVDSELNIAHEWAEVTQALRRRLWNLHTKEMGAQDDPKKAFDAWNEIMRQNKDLQADKKNGVPCASLVEFYYGEKILKDLD
;
A
#
# COMPACT_ATOMS: atom_id res chain seq x y z
N ARG A 1 12.27 17.24 0.79
CA ARG A 1 11.91 16.07 1.63
C ARG A 1 10.81 15.32 0.88
N ALA A 2 10.94 14.02 0.68
CA ALA A 2 9.93 13.21 0.01
C ALA A 2 8.68 13.06 0.89
N GLU A 3 7.50 13.39 0.35
CA GLU A 3 6.22 13.27 1.06
C GLU A 3 5.78 11.80 1.19
N THR A 4 5.03 11.48 2.25
CA THR A 4 4.48 10.13 2.46
C THR A 4 3.37 9.83 1.46
N ILE A 5 3.12 8.56 1.12
CA ILE A 5 2.06 8.17 0.16
C ILE A 5 0.68 8.73 0.55
N PRO A 6 0.26 8.73 1.85
CA PRO A 6 -0.97 9.41 2.25
C PRO A 6 -0.94 10.92 1.99
N ALA A 7 0.18 11.60 2.28
CA ALA A 7 0.31 13.03 2.02
C ALA A 7 0.23 13.36 0.52
N VAL A 8 0.93 12.58 -0.33
CA VAL A 8 0.85 12.72 -1.80
C VAL A 8 -0.57 12.48 -2.30
N THR A 9 -1.28 11.49 -1.76
CA THR A 9 -2.68 11.21 -2.13
C THR A 9 -3.61 12.36 -1.75
N LYS A 10 -3.41 12.99 -0.58
CA LYS A 10 -4.16 14.20 -0.18
C LYS A 10 -3.87 15.35 -1.14
N LEU A 11 -2.62 15.58 -1.50
CA LEU A 11 -2.24 16.61 -2.47
C LEU A 11 -2.91 16.40 -3.84
N LEU A 12 -2.91 15.17 -4.36
CA LEU A 12 -3.57 14.84 -5.63
C LEU A 12 -5.09 15.08 -5.57
N ARG A 13 -5.75 14.74 -4.45
CA ARG A 13 -7.18 15.02 -4.25
C ARG A 13 -7.45 16.53 -4.19
N ILE A 14 -6.60 17.29 -3.51
CA ILE A 14 -6.70 18.76 -3.46
C ILE A 14 -6.51 19.37 -4.85
N GLU A 15 -5.57 18.86 -5.65
CA GLU A 15 -5.39 19.29 -7.04
C GLU A 15 -6.60 18.96 -7.91
N GLN A 16 -7.20 17.80 -7.74
CA GLN A 16 -8.42 17.42 -8.46
C GLN A 16 -9.58 18.35 -8.10
N ILE A 17 -9.77 18.66 -6.80
CA ILE A 17 -10.76 19.65 -6.35
C ILE A 17 -10.51 21.01 -7.01
N LYS A 18 -9.25 21.45 -7.11
CA LYS A 18 -8.90 22.70 -7.78
C LYS A 18 -9.21 22.69 -9.28
N LYS A 19 -9.07 21.53 -9.95
CA LYS A 19 -9.39 21.37 -11.38
C LYS A 19 -10.90 21.34 -11.61
N ASP A 20 -11.66 20.70 -10.73
CA ASP A 20 -13.11 20.54 -10.85
C ASP A 20 -13.90 21.74 -10.29
N ALA A 21 -13.21 22.67 -9.61
CA ALA A 21 -13.80 23.87 -9.05
C ALA A 21 -14.42 24.78 -10.13
N ARG A 22 -15.57 25.37 -9.79
CA ARG A 22 -16.19 26.44 -10.61
C ARG A 22 -15.21 27.60 -10.77
N ALA A 23 -15.32 28.31 -11.90
CA ALA A 23 -14.52 29.49 -12.18
C ALA A 23 -14.58 30.49 -11.02
N ARG A 24 -13.41 31.00 -10.61
CA ARG A 24 -13.30 31.94 -9.51
C ARG A 24 -13.99 33.27 -9.89
N PRO A 25 -14.96 33.77 -9.10
CA PRO A 25 -15.55 35.08 -9.31
C PRO A 25 -14.50 36.19 -9.26
N GLN A 26 -14.63 37.20 -10.13
CA GLN A 26 -13.73 38.37 -10.18
C GLN A 26 -14.54 39.68 -10.08
N PRO A 27 -15.12 39.98 -8.91
CA PRO A 27 -15.93 41.17 -8.73
C PRO A 27 -15.10 42.46 -8.70
N GLU A 28 -15.71 43.56 -9.13
CA GLU A 28 -15.13 44.89 -8.93
C GLU A 28 -15.16 45.30 -7.45
N ARG A 29 -14.34 46.28 -7.07
CA ARG A 29 -14.18 46.72 -5.67
C ARG A 29 -15.49 47.22 -5.02
N ASN A 30 -16.46 47.67 -5.82
CA ASN A 30 -17.74 48.21 -5.32
C ASN A 30 -18.93 47.25 -5.54
N ASP A 31 -18.71 46.06 -6.11
CA ASP A 31 -19.74 45.05 -6.28
C ASP A 31 -19.91 44.22 -5.00
N HIS A 32 -20.86 44.61 -4.16
CA HIS A 32 -21.16 43.93 -2.92
C HIS A 32 -21.70 42.50 -3.13
N VAL A 33 -22.40 42.25 -4.23
CA VAL A 33 -22.98 40.92 -4.53
C VAL A 33 -21.87 39.98 -4.96
N GLY A 34 -21.07 40.37 -5.95
CA GLY A 34 -19.95 39.56 -6.41
C GLY A 34 -18.86 39.37 -5.35
N GLN A 35 -18.65 40.33 -4.43
CA GLN A 35 -17.78 40.13 -3.27
C GLN A 35 -18.31 39.06 -2.30
N ARG A 36 -19.63 38.98 -2.14
CA ARG A 36 -20.25 37.93 -1.33
C ARG A 36 -20.10 36.57 -2.02
N GLU A 37 -20.32 36.50 -3.32
CA GLU A 37 -20.11 35.28 -4.12
C GLU A 37 -18.65 34.79 -4.06
N LEU A 38 -17.67 35.70 -4.14
CA LEU A 38 -16.25 35.35 -4.00
C LEU A 38 -15.94 34.77 -2.61
N LYS A 39 -16.50 35.36 -1.54
CA LYS A 39 -16.32 34.83 -0.16
C LYS A 39 -16.95 33.45 -0.01
N GLU A 40 -18.16 33.26 -0.51
CA GLU A 40 -18.85 31.96 -0.48
C GLU A 40 -18.07 30.91 -1.28
N TRP A 41 -17.54 31.27 -2.46
CA TRP A 41 -16.67 30.41 -3.26
C TRP A 41 -15.38 30.02 -2.51
N GLN A 42 -14.73 30.97 -1.83
CA GLN A 42 -13.52 30.70 -1.04
C GLN A 42 -13.82 29.77 0.13
N ALA A 43 -14.88 30.05 0.90
CA ALA A 43 -15.28 29.25 2.04
C ALA A 43 -15.58 27.79 1.65
N GLN A 44 -16.37 27.58 0.58
CA GLN A 44 -16.66 26.23 0.07
C GLN A 44 -15.39 25.49 -0.34
N ARG A 45 -14.45 26.18 -1.00
CA ARG A 45 -13.20 25.55 -1.44
C ARG A 45 -12.29 25.21 -0.27
N ASP A 46 -12.16 26.09 0.70
CA ASP A 46 -11.33 25.87 1.89
C ASP A 46 -11.91 24.75 2.77
N GLU A 47 -13.24 24.65 2.86
CA GLU A 47 -13.94 23.54 3.52
C GLU A 47 -13.65 22.21 2.82
N GLN A 48 -13.71 22.15 1.47
CA GLN A 48 -13.39 20.95 0.71
C GLN A 48 -11.92 20.52 0.86
N ILE A 49 -10.99 21.47 0.86
CA ILE A 49 -9.57 21.20 1.08
C ILE A 49 -9.34 20.66 2.49
N LYS A 50 -9.90 21.34 3.50
CA LYS A 50 -9.78 20.93 4.89
C LYS A 50 -10.38 19.53 5.12
N ALA A 51 -11.52 19.23 4.49
CA ALA A 51 -12.10 17.88 4.55
C ALA A 51 -11.14 16.81 4.01
N VAL A 52 -10.39 17.08 2.94
CA VAL A 52 -9.36 16.16 2.42
C VAL A 52 -8.16 16.06 3.36
N GLU A 53 -7.72 17.18 3.94
CA GLU A 53 -6.63 17.22 4.91
C GLU A 53 -6.96 16.42 6.17
N ASP A 54 -8.20 16.50 6.65
CA ASP A 54 -8.69 15.79 7.84
C ASP A 54 -9.08 14.33 7.53
N THR A 55 -9.23 13.97 6.25
CA THR A 55 -9.59 12.59 5.87
C THR A 55 -8.45 11.61 6.14
N THR A 56 -8.75 10.51 6.83
CA THR A 56 -7.90 9.33 6.88
C THR A 56 -8.03 8.54 5.58
N ILE A 57 -6.92 8.34 4.87
CA ILE A 57 -6.92 7.53 3.65
C ILE A 57 -6.95 6.06 4.05
N GLY A 58 -8.13 5.46 3.95
CA GLY A 58 -8.32 4.01 4.08
C GLY A 58 -8.14 3.27 2.76
N PRO A 59 -8.07 1.92 2.82
CA PRO A 59 -8.14 1.07 1.63
C PRO A 59 -9.44 1.34 0.87
N ARG A 60 -9.36 1.44 -0.46
CA ARG A 60 -10.51 1.59 -1.35
C ARG A 60 -10.58 0.40 -2.28
N GLU A 61 -11.76 -0.21 -2.40
CA GLU A 61 -11.99 -1.21 -3.44
C GLU A 61 -12.03 -0.54 -4.81
N VAL A 62 -11.28 -1.11 -5.75
CA VAL A 62 -11.29 -0.71 -7.16
C VAL A 62 -11.95 -1.84 -7.95
N PRO A 63 -13.06 -1.59 -8.67
CA PRO A 63 -13.73 -2.63 -9.44
C PRO A 63 -12.77 -3.36 -10.38
N GLY A 64 -12.80 -4.69 -10.33
CA GLY A 64 -11.90 -5.55 -11.13
C GLY A 64 -10.48 -5.71 -10.58
N LEU A 65 -10.09 -4.98 -9.53
CA LEU A 65 -8.79 -5.12 -8.88
C LEU A 65 -8.94 -5.79 -7.52
N LYS A 66 -8.24 -6.90 -7.34
CA LYS A 66 -8.13 -7.61 -6.06
C LYS A 66 -6.70 -7.45 -5.54
N VAL A 67 -6.56 -7.12 -4.26
CA VAL A 67 -5.28 -6.79 -3.65
C VAL A 67 -5.17 -7.50 -2.32
N HIS A 68 -4.03 -8.15 -2.09
CA HIS A 68 -3.60 -8.60 -0.77
C HIS A 68 -2.44 -7.71 -0.31
N LEU A 69 -2.54 -7.18 0.90
CA LEU A 69 -1.45 -6.49 1.58
C LEU A 69 -0.98 -7.40 2.72
N CYS A 70 0.27 -7.82 2.67
CA CYS A 70 0.79 -8.85 3.55
C CYS A 70 2.14 -8.45 4.17
N SER A 71 2.44 -9.03 5.32
CA SER A 71 3.77 -9.07 5.93
C SER A 71 4.24 -10.51 6.06
N LEU A 72 5.48 -10.69 6.51
CA LEU A 72 6.06 -12.01 6.77
C LEU A 72 6.44 -12.15 8.24
N VAL A 73 6.28 -13.34 8.79
CA VAL A 73 6.80 -13.75 10.11
C VAL A 73 7.69 -14.98 9.97
N ALA A 74 8.59 -15.18 10.93
CA ALA A 74 9.41 -16.37 11.02
C ALA A 74 8.49 -17.59 11.28
N PRO A 75 8.49 -18.61 10.41
CA PRO A 75 7.54 -19.72 10.51
C PRO A 75 7.80 -20.62 11.72
N ASP A 76 8.98 -20.51 12.32
CA ASP A 76 9.42 -21.17 13.56
C ASP A 76 9.19 -20.32 14.81
N SER A 77 8.42 -19.23 14.71
CA SER A 77 8.00 -18.44 15.87
C SER A 77 7.35 -19.35 16.92
N PRO A 78 7.87 -19.39 18.17
CA PRO A 78 7.44 -20.36 19.16
C PRO A 78 6.05 -20.01 19.71
N ALA A 79 5.29 -21.05 20.06
CA ALA A 79 4.03 -20.91 20.78
C ALA A 79 4.23 -20.15 22.11
N GLY A 80 3.22 -19.38 22.52
CA GLY A 80 3.27 -18.63 23.77
C GLY A 80 4.08 -17.33 23.71
N LYS A 81 4.67 -16.98 22.57
CA LYS A 81 5.42 -15.73 22.36
C LYS A 81 4.87 -14.95 21.16
N GLU A 82 5.22 -13.67 21.09
CA GLU A 82 4.94 -12.87 19.90
C GLU A 82 5.68 -13.45 18.68
N TRP A 83 4.99 -13.47 17.55
CA TRP A 83 5.56 -13.94 16.29
C TRP A 83 6.62 -12.97 15.80
N MET A 84 7.78 -13.49 15.42
CA MET A 84 8.91 -12.67 15.00
C MET A 84 8.68 -12.13 13.58
N PRO A 85 8.57 -10.81 13.37
CA PRO A 85 8.41 -10.25 12.03
C PRO A 85 9.69 -10.45 11.19
N VAL A 86 9.51 -10.69 9.89
CA VAL A 86 10.60 -10.73 8.92
C VAL A 86 10.70 -9.37 8.24
N TYR A 87 11.88 -8.77 8.31
CA TYR A 87 12.14 -7.48 7.67
C TYR A 87 12.28 -7.66 6.14
N ILE A 88 11.33 -7.11 5.39
CA ILE A 88 11.30 -7.18 3.92
C ILE A 88 12.11 -6.00 3.35
N HIS A 89 13.34 -6.28 2.93
CA HIS A 89 14.22 -5.26 2.36
C HIS A 89 14.24 -5.27 0.80
N SER A 90 13.54 -6.21 0.16
CA SER A 90 13.51 -6.33 -1.30
C SER A 90 12.82 -5.15 -1.96
N LYS A 91 13.30 -4.76 -3.14
CA LYS A 91 12.59 -3.87 -4.07
C LYS A 91 12.45 -4.63 -5.39
N LEU A 92 11.40 -5.45 -5.42
CA LEU A 92 11.13 -6.43 -6.46
C LEU A 92 9.70 -6.24 -6.95
N MET A 93 9.50 -6.29 -8.26
CA MET A 93 8.17 -6.36 -8.86
C MET A 93 8.17 -7.41 -9.97
N ILE A 94 7.11 -8.22 -9.98
CA ILE A 94 6.82 -9.22 -11.01
C ILE A 94 5.47 -8.88 -11.63
N VAL A 95 5.38 -8.93 -12.96
CA VAL A 95 4.13 -8.66 -13.70
C VAL A 95 3.90 -9.78 -14.72
N ASN A 96 2.70 -10.37 -14.64
CA ASN A 96 2.17 -11.38 -15.58
C ASN A 96 3.09 -12.60 -15.82
N ASP A 97 3.95 -12.95 -14.86
CA ASP A 97 4.97 -13.99 -15.04
C ASP A 97 5.94 -13.71 -16.23
N VAL A 98 6.02 -12.47 -16.73
CA VAL A 98 6.85 -12.08 -17.89
C VAL A 98 7.92 -11.08 -17.48
N PHE A 99 7.51 -9.98 -16.86
CA PHE A 99 8.40 -8.87 -16.51
C PHE A 99 8.82 -8.97 -15.05
N THR A 100 10.12 -8.81 -14.80
CA THR A 100 10.66 -8.61 -13.45
C THR A 100 11.53 -7.38 -13.43
N THR A 101 11.40 -6.55 -12.39
CA THR A 101 12.41 -5.54 -12.03
C THR A 101 12.89 -5.78 -10.62
N HIS A 102 14.21 -5.69 -10.43
CA HIS A 102 14.85 -5.84 -9.13
C HIS A 102 15.97 -4.80 -8.98
N GLY A 103 16.06 -4.16 -7.82
CA GLY A 103 17.07 -3.14 -7.59
C GLY A 103 16.98 -2.49 -6.23
N SER A 104 17.40 -1.23 -6.17
CA SER A 104 17.45 -0.45 -4.92
C SER A 104 16.25 0.49 -4.75
N ALA A 105 15.55 0.85 -5.83
CA ALA A 105 14.48 1.84 -5.80
C ALA A 105 13.24 1.37 -5.01
N ASN A 106 12.97 2.01 -3.87
CA ASN A 106 11.75 1.79 -3.09
C ASN A 106 10.53 2.43 -3.77
N ILE A 107 9.33 1.93 -3.47
CA ILE A 107 8.06 2.58 -3.89
C ILE A 107 7.78 3.77 -2.96
N ASN A 108 8.55 4.84 -3.13
CA ASN A 108 8.32 6.13 -2.47
C ASN A 108 8.87 7.27 -3.35
N THR A 109 8.48 8.50 -3.06
CA THR A 109 8.88 9.67 -3.86
C THR A 109 10.38 9.98 -3.79
N ARG A 110 11.10 9.48 -2.78
CA ARG A 110 12.54 9.68 -2.66
C ARG A 110 13.30 8.84 -3.68
N SER A 111 13.12 7.52 -3.64
CA SER A 111 13.75 6.60 -4.58
C SER A 111 13.25 6.80 -6.02
N MET A 112 11.99 7.19 -6.21
CA MET A 112 11.41 7.33 -7.56
C MET A 112 11.73 8.67 -8.24
N MET A 113 12.23 9.69 -7.53
CA MET A 113 12.43 11.04 -8.11
C MET A 113 13.70 11.77 -7.66
N VAL A 114 14.32 11.38 -6.54
CA VAL A 114 15.37 12.18 -5.88
C VAL A 114 16.68 11.43 -5.76
N ASP A 115 16.66 10.24 -5.15
CA ASP A 115 17.86 9.47 -4.86
C ASP A 115 18.40 8.79 -6.13
N SER A 116 19.71 8.64 -6.21
CA SER A 116 20.35 7.82 -7.25
C SER A 116 20.08 6.35 -6.96
N GLU A 117 19.20 5.73 -7.76
CA GLU A 117 18.81 4.33 -7.64
C GLU A 117 19.19 3.55 -8.90
N LEU A 118 19.30 2.23 -8.78
CA LEU A 118 19.53 1.33 -9.92
C LEU A 118 18.61 0.12 -9.84
N ASN A 119 17.91 -0.15 -10.95
CA ASN A 119 17.15 -1.37 -11.15
C ASN A 119 17.60 -2.07 -12.44
N ILE A 120 17.58 -3.41 -12.42
CA ILE A 120 17.66 -4.25 -13.61
C ILE A 120 16.25 -4.77 -13.89
N ALA A 121 15.80 -4.60 -15.12
CA ALA A 121 14.54 -5.13 -15.60
C ALA A 121 14.77 -6.11 -16.75
N HIS A 122 13.99 -7.20 -16.78
CA HIS A 122 14.01 -8.16 -17.88
C HIS A 122 12.62 -8.70 -18.18
N GLU A 123 12.42 -9.12 -19.42
CA GLU A 123 11.19 -9.71 -19.94
C GLU A 123 11.47 -11.17 -20.35
N TRP A 124 11.60 -12.04 -19.35
CA TRP A 124 11.91 -13.46 -19.57
C TRP A 124 10.94 -14.32 -18.78
N ALA A 125 9.93 -14.84 -19.46
CA ALA A 125 8.80 -15.51 -18.83
C ALA A 125 9.20 -16.72 -17.96
N GLU A 126 10.06 -17.60 -18.49
CA GLU A 126 10.48 -18.79 -17.75
C GLU A 126 11.20 -18.45 -16.44
N VAL A 127 12.09 -17.45 -16.47
CA VAL A 127 12.82 -16.98 -15.28
C VAL A 127 11.88 -16.27 -14.31
N THR A 128 11.02 -15.39 -14.81
CA THR A 128 10.08 -14.63 -13.98
C THR A 128 9.06 -15.55 -13.28
N GLN A 129 8.48 -16.50 -14.01
CA GLN A 129 7.55 -17.49 -13.45
C GLN A 129 8.23 -18.37 -12.40
N ALA A 130 9.44 -18.87 -12.68
CA ALA A 130 10.18 -19.68 -11.72
C ALA A 130 10.50 -18.89 -10.44
N LEU A 131 10.88 -17.61 -10.58
CA LEU A 131 11.10 -16.71 -9.45
C LEU A 131 9.83 -16.51 -8.62
N ARG A 132 8.69 -16.19 -9.26
CA ARG A 132 7.40 -16.05 -8.55
C ARG A 132 7.06 -17.32 -7.78
N ARG A 133 7.06 -18.49 -8.43
CA ARG A 133 6.73 -19.77 -7.77
C ARG A 133 7.63 -20.03 -6.57
N ARG A 134 8.95 -19.81 -6.71
CA ARG A 134 9.91 -19.99 -5.61
C ARG A 134 9.61 -19.07 -4.42
N LEU A 135 9.40 -17.78 -4.66
CA LEU A 135 9.08 -16.82 -3.59
C LEU A 135 7.74 -17.14 -2.93
N TRP A 136 6.72 -17.42 -3.73
CA TRP A 136 5.39 -17.74 -3.23
C TRP A 136 5.42 -19.04 -2.41
N ASN A 137 6.13 -20.08 -2.86
CA ASN A 137 6.32 -21.31 -2.09
C ASN A 137 6.97 -21.04 -0.73
N LEU A 138 8.02 -20.21 -0.68
CA LEU A 138 8.69 -19.85 0.58
C LEU A 138 7.74 -19.14 1.55
N HIS A 139 6.92 -18.21 1.06
CA HIS A 139 6.04 -17.40 1.92
C HIS A 139 4.79 -18.16 2.35
N THR A 140 4.30 -19.07 1.51
CA THR A 140 3.02 -19.76 1.69
C THR A 140 3.17 -21.22 2.09
N LYS A 141 4.40 -21.68 2.38
CA LYS A 141 4.71 -23.09 2.66
C LYS A 141 4.13 -24.01 1.57
N GLU A 142 4.42 -23.64 0.33
CA GLU A 142 4.01 -24.35 -0.90
C GLU A 142 2.49 -24.37 -1.19
N MET A 143 1.66 -23.77 -0.35
CA MET A 143 0.20 -23.81 -0.50
C MET A 143 -0.35 -22.76 -1.47
N GLY A 144 0.42 -21.72 -1.82
CA GLY A 144 -0.07 -20.53 -2.52
C GLY A 144 0.69 -20.17 -3.80
N ALA A 145 1.41 -21.10 -4.43
CA ALA A 145 2.21 -20.83 -5.63
C ALA A 145 1.54 -21.19 -6.96
N GLN A 146 0.22 -21.44 -6.97
CA GLN A 146 -0.54 -21.81 -8.17
C GLN A 146 -0.35 -20.80 -9.30
N ASP A 147 -0.37 -21.28 -10.55
CA ASP A 147 -0.25 -20.41 -11.73
C ASP A 147 -1.56 -19.69 -12.07
N ASP A 148 -2.69 -20.28 -11.68
CA ASP A 148 -3.98 -19.62 -11.78
C ASP A 148 -4.06 -18.52 -10.70
N PRO A 149 -4.13 -17.23 -11.06
CA PRO A 149 -4.07 -16.14 -10.09
C PRO A 149 -5.26 -16.14 -9.13
N LYS A 150 -6.43 -16.62 -9.57
CA LYS A 150 -7.61 -16.71 -8.72
C LYS A 150 -7.42 -17.74 -7.60
N LYS A 151 -6.96 -18.95 -7.95
CA LYS A 151 -6.64 -20.00 -6.96
C LYS A 151 -5.55 -19.55 -6.00
N ALA A 152 -4.50 -18.89 -6.49
CA ALA A 152 -3.46 -18.34 -5.62
C ALA A 152 -4.02 -17.26 -4.68
N PHE A 153 -4.84 -16.34 -5.19
CA PHE A 153 -5.48 -15.30 -4.37
C PHE A 153 -6.34 -15.90 -3.26
N ASP A 154 -7.15 -16.91 -3.58
CA ASP A 154 -8.01 -17.62 -2.63
C ASP A 154 -7.16 -18.36 -1.57
N ALA A 155 -6.06 -19.01 -1.98
CA ALA A 155 -5.14 -19.70 -1.06
C ALA A 155 -4.42 -18.72 -0.10
N TRP A 156 -3.93 -17.59 -0.61
CA TRP A 156 -3.30 -16.55 0.21
C TRP A 156 -4.26 -15.98 1.26
N ASN A 157 -5.52 -15.75 0.85
CA ASN A 157 -6.56 -15.27 1.76
C ASN A 157 -6.79 -16.27 2.91
N GLU A 158 -6.87 -17.56 2.59
CA GLU A 158 -7.07 -18.60 3.60
C GLU A 158 -5.88 -18.72 4.56
N ILE A 159 -4.63 -18.65 4.06
CA ILE A 159 -3.42 -18.65 4.90
C ILE A 159 -3.45 -17.47 5.87
N MET A 160 -3.75 -16.26 5.38
CA MET A 160 -3.83 -15.08 6.23
C MET A 160 -4.92 -15.21 7.29
N ARG A 161 -6.09 -15.74 6.92
CA ARG A 161 -7.20 -15.99 7.85
C ARG A 161 -6.81 -16.98 8.95
N GLN A 162 -6.21 -18.12 8.57
CA GLN A 162 -5.72 -19.11 9.52
C GLN A 162 -4.65 -18.55 10.44
N ASN A 163 -3.69 -17.81 9.89
CA ASN A 163 -2.66 -17.18 10.70
C ASN A 163 -3.21 -16.13 11.66
N LYS A 164 -4.26 -15.40 11.28
CA LYS A 164 -4.96 -14.47 12.18
C LYS A 164 -5.60 -15.21 13.36
N ASP A 165 -6.28 -16.32 13.10
CA ASP A 165 -6.88 -17.17 14.14
C ASP A 165 -5.80 -17.76 15.06
N LEU A 166 -4.71 -18.27 14.48
CA LEU A 166 -3.57 -18.82 15.23
C LEU A 166 -2.87 -17.74 16.06
N GLN A 167 -2.70 -16.53 15.54
CA GLN A 167 -2.09 -15.41 16.27
C GLN A 167 -2.97 -14.92 17.43
N ALA A 168 -4.29 -15.18 17.38
CA ALA A 168 -5.21 -14.93 18.49
C ALA A 168 -5.08 -15.96 19.61
N ASP A 169 -4.69 -17.22 19.31
CA ASP A 169 -4.31 -18.21 20.33
C ASP A 169 -2.91 -17.88 20.90
N LYS A 170 -2.90 -17.03 21.93
CA LYS A 170 -1.67 -16.61 22.62
C LYS A 170 -0.93 -17.74 23.34
N LYS A 171 -1.51 -18.94 23.48
CA LYS A 171 -0.91 -20.04 24.21
C LYS A 171 -0.25 -21.07 23.30
N ASN A 172 -0.93 -21.47 22.23
CA ASN A 172 -0.46 -22.55 21.36
C ASN A 172 -0.27 -22.12 19.89
N GLY A 173 -0.69 -20.91 19.53
CA GLY A 173 -0.67 -20.40 18.18
C GLY A 173 0.73 -20.29 17.59
N VAL A 174 0.98 -21.06 16.54
CA VAL A 174 2.20 -20.96 15.71
C VAL A 174 1.80 -20.67 14.26
N PRO A 175 2.64 -19.96 13.47
CA PRO A 175 2.32 -19.67 12.08
C PRO A 175 2.14 -20.96 11.26
N CYS A 176 1.06 -21.06 10.48
CA CYS A 176 0.88 -22.16 9.53
C CYS A 176 1.79 -21.99 8.29
N ALA A 177 2.11 -20.74 7.95
CA ALA A 177 3.09 -20.29 6.95
C ALA A 177 3.62 -18.91 7.33
N SER A 178 4.64 -18.40 6.64
CA SER A 178 5.21 -17.07 6.93
C SER A 178 4.28 -15.90 6.59
N LEU A 179 3.37 -16.06 5.63
CA LEU A 179 2.47 -15.00 5.15
C LEU A 179 1.42 -14.60 6.18
N VAL A 180 1.35 -13.32 6.56
CA VAL A 180 0.32 -12.76 7.46
C VAL A 180 -0.34 -11.51 6.86
N GLU A 181 -1.57 -11.22 7.26
CA GLU A 181 -2.28 -9.99 6.89
C GLU A 181 -1.49 -8.76 7.39
N PHE A 182 -1.30 -7.75 6.52
CA PHE A 182 -0.63 -6.51 6.93
C PHE A 182 -1.55 -5.70 7.85
N TYR A 183 -1.12 -5.48 9.09
CA TYR A 183 -1.87 -4.66 10.04
C TYR A 183 -1.52 -3.17 9.88
N TYR A 184 -2.48 -2.38 9.39
CA TYR A 184 -2.39 -0.91 9.36
C TYR A 184 -2.83 -0.33 10.71
N GLY A 185 -1.98 -0.49 11.74
CA GLY A 185 -2.17 0.09 13.08
C GLY A 185 -1.22 1.25 13.35
N GLU A 186 -1.44 1.98 14.46
CA GLU A 186 -0.47 2.98 14.93
C GLU A 186 0.92 2.33 15.14
N LYS A 187 1.98 3.04 14.76
CA LYS A 187 3.37 2.57 14.89
C LYS A 187 3.66 2.16 16.34
N ILE A 188 3.79 0.86 16.60
CA ILE A 188 4.30 0.34 17.87
C ILE A 188 5.84 0.24 17.84
N LEU A 189 6.44 0.28 16.64
CA LEU A 189 7.90 0.25 16.48
C LEU A 189 8.51 1.58 16.95
N LYS A 190 9.11 1.55 18.14
CA LYS A 190 10.13 2.52 18.56
C LYS A 190 11.41 2.19 17.82
N ASP A 191 12.03 3.20 17.21
CA ASP A 191 13.44 3.13 16.83
C ASP A 191 14.24 2.75 18.08
N LEU A 192 15.03 1.69 17.97
CA LEU A 192 15.98 1.28 19.02
C LEU A 192 17.41 1.75 18.69
N ASP A 193 17.56 2.54 17.64
CA ASP A 193 18.79 3.26 17.28
C ASP A 193 18.78 4.70 17.82
#